data_AF-A0ABD1MI08-F1
#
_entry.id   AF-A0ABD1MI08-F1
#
_cell.length_a   1.000
_cell.length_b   1.000
_cell.length_c   1.000
_cell.angle_alpha   90.00
_cell.angle_beta   90.00
_cell.angle_gamma   90.00
#
_symmetry.space_group_name_H-M   'P 1'
#
loop_
_entity.id
_entity.type
_entity.pdbx_description
1 polymer ?
#
loop_
_entity_poly.entity_id
_entity_poly.type
_entity_poly.pdbx_seq_one_letter_code
_entity_poly.pdbx_strand_id
1 'polypeptide(L)'
;MQLHFSPSMRSITISSNNGFIDLMKIKVAACHISYRTLFHTILILAFLLPFVFILTALVTLEGVNKCSSFDCLGRRLGPRLLGRVDDSTQRLVRDFYKILNEVKTGDIPSALKLPDSFDQLVSDMRNNQYDAKTFALMLRGMMEKFEKEIKQSKFSELMNKHFAASSIPKGIHCLSLRLTDEYSSNAHARKQLPSPELLPTLSDNSYHHFIVSTDNILAASVVVTSTVRSSQKPENVVFHVITDKKTYAGMHSWFALNPASPAIVEVRGIHQFEWLTRENVPVLEAVENQKGIRKYYHGNYFAETNLSDTNPRKFASVLQARSPKYISLLNHLRIYIPELFPNLNKVVFLDDDVVVQRDLSPLWEIDLNGKVNGAVETCRGDDDWVMSKHFRNYFNFSHPLIAQHLDPDECAWAYGMNVFDLRVWRSTNIRDTYHTWLKENLKSNMTMWKLGTLPPALIAFKGHIHPIDPSWHMLGLGYQNKTDVESVKQAAVIHYNGQSKPWLQIGFEHLRPFWTKYINYSNDFVSNCHILDS
;
A
#
# COMPACT_ATOMS: atom_id res chain seq x y z
N MET A 1 -31.50 44.12 -27.25
CA MET A 1 -31.13 45.36 -26.54
C MET A 1 -29.61 45.39 -26.51
N GLN A 2 -29.00 46.29 -27.27
CA GLN A 2 -27.53 46.39 -27.34
C GLN A 2 -27.08 47.68 -26.64
N LEU A 3 -26.05 47.57 -25.81
CA LEU A 3 -25.46 48.66 -25.04
C LEU A 3 -24.12 49.04 -25.66
N HIS A 4 -23.98 50.29 -26.10
CA HIS A 4 -22.73 50.81 -26.61
C HIS A 4 -22.16 51.88 -25.68
N PHE A 5 -20.88 51.69 -25.31
CA PHE A 5 -20.10 52.63 -24.51
C PHE A 5 -19.19 53.44 -25.43
N SER A 6 -19.17 54.77 -25.28
CA SER A 6 -18.19 55.58 -26.01
C SER A 6 -16.76 55.33 -25.48
N PRO A 7 -15.72 55.45 -26.31
CA PRO A 7 -14.33 55.21 -25.91
C PRO A 7 -13.81 56.11 -24.77
N SER A 8 -14.49 57.23 -24.50
CA SER A 8 -14.16 58.14 -23.38
C SER A 8 -14.95 57.86 -22.09
N MET A 9 -15.84 56.86 -22.10
CA MET A 9 -16.79 56.50 -21.03
C MET A 9 -17.73 57.63 -20.55
N ARG A 10 -17.89 58.72 -21.31
CA ARG A 10 -18.72 59.87 -20.91
C ARG A 10 -20.20 59.80 -21.33
N SER A 11 -20.58 58.85 -22.17
CA SER A 11 -22.00 58.59 -22.52
C SER A 11 -22.26 57.11 -22.78
N ILE A 12 -23.47 56.66 -22.44
CA ILE A 12 -23.99 55.31 -22.68
C ILE A 12 -25.23 55.45 -23.55
N THR A 13 -25.30 54.72 -24.67
CA THR A 13 -26.46 54.71 -25.56
C THR A 13 -27.09 53.32 -25.57
N ILE A 14 -28.41 53.25 -25.39
CA ILE A 14 -29.20 52.02 -25.36
C ILE A 14 -30.14 52.03 -26.57
N SER A 15 -30.06 51.03 -27.44
CA SER A 15 -31.04 50.85 -28.52
C SER A 15 -31.87 49.58 -28.31
N SER A 16 -33.19 49.75 -28.44
CA SER A 16 -34.17 48.66 -28.53
C SER A 16 -34.79 48.65 -29.92
N ASN A 17 -35.22 47.48 -30.40
CA ASN A 17 -35.42 47.20 -31.83
C ASN A 17 -36.69 47.82 -32.45
N ASN A 18 -37.23 48.91 -31.88
CA ASN A 18 -38.35 49.67 -32.43
C ASN A 18 -38.05 51.18 -32.35
N GLY A 19 -37.41 51.72 -33.39
CA GLY A 19 -37.74 53.01 -34.02
C GLY A 19 -37.71 54.34 -33.24
N PHE A 20 -37.31 54.42 -31.97
CA PHE A 20 -37.19 55.70 -31.26
C PHE A 20 -35.93 55.74 -30.37
N ILE A 21 -35.03 56.69 -30.63
CA ILE A 21 -33.79 56.94 -29.88
C ILE A 21 -34.05 58.08 -28.90
N ASP A 22 -34.01 57.80 -27.59
CA ASP A 22 -34.13 58.82 -26.55
C ASP A 22 -32.76 59.03 -25.86
N LEU A 23 -32.24 60.26 -25.90
CA LEU A 23 -30.90 60.63 -25.42
C LEU A 23 -30.97 61.23 -24.01
N MET A 24 -30.71 60.42 -22.99
CA MET A 24 -30.64 60.91 -21.60
C MET A 24 -29.23 61.41 -21.27
N LYS A 25 -29.01 62.74 -21.26
CA LYS A 25 -27.75 63.38 -20.88
C LYS A 25 -27.68 63.59 -19.36
N ILE A 26 -26.83 62.85 -18.66
CA ILE A 26 -26.50 63.10 -17.24
C ILE A 26 -25.29 64.04 -17.17
N LYS A 27 -25.48 65.27 -16.66
CA LYS A 27 -24.39 66.19 -16.30
C LYS A 27 -23.94 65.90 -14.86
N VAL A 28 -22.71 65.42 -14.68
CA VAL A 28 -22.06 65.33 -13.36
C VAL A 28 -21.28 66.62 -13.13
N ALA A 29 -21.65 67.38 -12.10
CA ALA A 29 -20.90 68.56 -11.68
C ALA A 29 -19.62 68.13 -10.95
N ALA A 30 -18.47 68.66 -11.36
CA ALA A 30 -17.19 68.42 -10.70
C ALA A 30 -17.14 69.25 -9.40
N CYS A 31 -17.17 68.58 -8.25
CA CYS A 31 -16.97 69.22 -6.96
C CYS A 31 -15.46 69.27 -6.67
N HIS A 32 -14.88 70.47 -6.55
CA HIS A 32 -13.47 70.65 -6.20
C HIS A 32 -13.23 70.27 -4.72
N ILE A 33 -12.79 69.05 -4.48
CA ILE A 33 -12.26 68.64 -3.17
C ILE A 33 -10.81 69.14 -3.09
N SER A 34 -10.51 69.97 -2.09
CA SER A 34 -9.16 70.48 -1.84
C SER A 34 -8.19 69.31 -1.60
N TYR A 35 -7.04 69.33 -2.29
CA TYR A 35 -5.99 68.31 -2.20
C TYR A 35 -5.53 68.07 -0.76
N ARG A 36 -5.62 69.10 0.09
CA ARG A 36 -5.26 69.05 1.52
C ARG A 36 -6.21 68.15 2.32
N THR A 37 -7.50 68.18 2.00
CA THR A 37 -8.50 67.31 2.63
C THR A 37 -8.38 65.87 2.13
N LEU A 38 -8.07 65.68 0.84
CA LEU A 38 -7.84 64.36 0.25
C LEU A 38 -6.59 63.67 0.83
N PHE A 39 -5.52 64.44 1.06
CA PHE A 39 -4.30 63.92 1.67
C PHE A 39 -4.54 63.44 3.10
N HIS A 40 -5.24 64.23 3.93
CA HIS A 40 -5.54 63.84 5.30
C HIS A 40 -6.51 62.66 5.38
N THR A 41 -7.50 62.56 4.49
CA THR A 41 -8.39 61.39 4.47
C THR A 41 -7.66 60.12 4.03
N ILE A 42 -6.78 60.20 3.02
CA ILE A 42 -5.95 59.05 2.60
C ILE A 42 -5.01 58.63 3.73
N LEU A 43 -4.37 59.59 4.41
CA LEU A 43 -3.47 59.31 5.54
C LEU A 43 -4.23 58.60 6.68
N ILE A 44 -5.42 59.09 7.04
CA ILE A 44 -6.26 58.49 8.08
C ILE A 44 -6.70 57.07 7.69
N LEU A 45 -7.10 56.84 6.43
CA LEU A 45 -7.46 55.52 5.94
C LEU A 45 -6.26 54.56 5.93
N ALA A 46 -5.07 55.05 5.58
CA ALA A 46 -3.84 54.25 5.56
C ALA A 46 -3.45 53.71 6.95
N PHE A 47 -3.79 54.43 8.03
CA PHE A 47 -3.56 53.96 9.39
C PHE A 47 -4.73 53.15 9.98
N LEU A 48 -5.97 53.47 9.62
CA LEU A 48 -7.16 52.77 10.14
C LEU A 48 -7.38 51.40 9.49
N LEU A 49 -7.18 51.27 8.18
CA LEU A 49 -7.46 50.02 7.47
C LEU A 49 -6.61 48.84 7.95
N PRO A 50 -5.28 48.97 8.16
CA PRO A 50 -4.47 47.89 8.71
C PRO A 50 -4.89 47.51 10.13
N PHE A 51 -5.26 48.49 10.96
CA PHE A 51 -5.71 48.23 12.33
C PHE A 51 -7.03 47.46 12.36
N VAL A 52 -7.99 47.85 11.52
CA VAL A 52 -9.26 47.12 11.37
C VAL A 52 -9.04 45.72 10.81
N PHE A 53 -8.14 45.57 9.83
CA PHE A 53 -7.79 44.26 9.26
C PHE A 53 -7.11 43.34 10.27
N ILE A 54 -6.18 43.86 11.08
CA ILE A 54 -5.53 43.08 12.14
C ILE A 54 -6.56 42.68 13.19
N LEU A 55 -7.44 43.58 13.61
CA LEU A 55 -8.47 43.28 14.62
C LEU A 55 -9.46 42.23 14.13
N THR A 56 -9.92 42.29 12.87
CA THR A 56 -10.80 41.27 12.31
C THR A 56 -10.07 39.95 12.08
N ALA A 57 -8.81 39.98 11.63
CA ALA A 57 -7.99 38.79 11.46
C ALA A 57 -7.75 38.06 12.79
N LEU A 58 -7.46 38.79 13.88
CA LEU A 58 -7.28 38.24 15.23
C LEU A 58 -8.56 37.58 15.76
N VAL A 59 -9.71 38.23 15.56
CA VAL A 59 -11.03 37.67 15.92
C VAL A 59 -11.38 36.42 15.11
N THR A 60 -10.88 36.28 13.88
CA THR A 60 -11.08 35.08 13.06
C THR A 60 -10.08 33.96 13.33
N LEU A 61 -8.89 34.27 13.88
CA LEU A 61 -7.83 33.29 14.14
C LEU A 61 -7.91 32.68 15.55
N GLU A 62 -8.49 33.38 16.53
CA GLU A 62 -8.72 32.81 17.87
C GLU A 62 -10.05 32.05 17.93
N GLY A 63 -9.95 30.71 17.96
CA GLY A 63 -11.07 29.79 18.09
C GLY A 63 -11.96 30.06 19.32
N VAL A 64 -13.24 29.72 19.14
CA VAL A 64 -14.46 30.10 19.89
C VAL A 64 -14.46 29.92 21.43
N ASN A 65 -13.45 29.38 22.09
CA ASN A 65 -13.65 28.78 23.43
C ASN A 65 -12.81 29.26 24.61
N LYS A 66 -12.07 30.38 24.56
CA LYS A 66 -11.50 30.98 25.79
C LYS A 66 -11.39 32.50 25.68
N CYS A 67 -12.32 33.23 26.31
CA CYS A 67 -12.15 34.67 26.52
C CYS A 67 -12.46 35.01 27.98
N SER A 68 -11.42 35.32 28.73
CA SER A 68 -11.44 35.63 30.16
C SER A 68 -10.40 36.70 30.47
N SER A 69 -10.60 37.92 29.96
CA SER A 69 -10.16 39.18 30.57
C SER A 69 -10.69 40.38 29.78
N PHE A 70 -10.38 41.58 30.28
CA PHE A 70 -10.94 42.92 30.03
C PHE A 70 -11.02 43.43 28.57
N ASP A 71 -10.64 42.65 27.55
CA ASP A 71 -10.57 43.09 26.15
C ASP A 71 -11.89 42.96 25.36
N CYS A 72 -12.96 42.49 26.01
CA CYS A 72 -14.32 42.45 25.45
C CYS A 72 -15.08 43.79 25.52
N LEU A 73 -14.42 44.89 25.89
CA LEU A 73 -15.05 46.22 26.01
C LEU A 73 -15.53 46.79 24.66
N GLY A 74 -14.97 46.35 23.53
CA GLY A 74 -15.41 46.72 22.18
C GLY A 74 -16.78 46.16 21.77
N ARG A 75 -17.33 45.16 22.47
CA ARG A 75 -18.68 44.63 22.19
C ARG A 75 -19.81 45.38 22.92
N ARG A 76 -19.48 46.26 23.88
CA ARG A 76 -20.51 47.05 24.59
C ARG A 76 -20.84 48.37 23.88
N LEU A 77 -19.98 48.81 22.95
CA LEU A 77 -20.14 50.03 22.16
C LEU A 77 -19.70 49.78 20.70
N GLY A 78 -20.44 48.92 19.99
CA GLY A 78 -20.32 48.66 18.54
C GLY A 78 -21.68 48.85 17.84
N PRO A 79 -21.72 49.17 16.53
CA PRO A 79 -22.76 49.97 15.91
C PRO A 79 -24.11 49.26 15.88
N ARG A 80 -25.10 49.83 16.58
CA ARG A 80 -26.54 49.49 16.51
C ARG A 80 -27.19 49.71 15.12
N LEU A 81 -26.40 49.87 14.05
CA LEU A 81 -26.90 50.29 12.75
C LEU A 81 -26.97 49.20 11.67
N LEU A 82 -26.49 47.97 11.94
CA LEU A 82 -26.60 46.85 10.99
C LEU A 82 -26.92 45.54 11.72
N GLY A 83 -28.20 45.15 11.67
CA GLY A 83 -28.64 43.77 11.90
C GLY A 83 -28.69 43.33 13.37
N ARG A 84 -29.88 43.43 13.97
CA ARG A 84 -30.26 42.68 15.18
C ARG A 84 -30.16 41.18 14.84
N VAL A 85 -29.09 40.49 15.28
CA VAL A 85 -29.10 39.02 15.28
C VAL A 85 -30.19 38.62 16.28
N ASP A 86 -31.26 38.07 15.75
CA ASP A 86 -32.52 37.88 16.47
C ASP A 86 -32.34 36.85 17.61
N ASP A 87 -32.76 37.20 18.83
CA ASP A 87 -32.67 36.36 20.05
C ASP A 87 -33.44 35.02 19.84
N SER A 88 -34.37 35.01 18.89
CA SER A 88 -35.08 33.84 18.38
C SER A 88 -34.16 32.78 17.73
N THR A 89 -33.14 33.20 16.99
CA THR A 89 -32.27 32.30 16.22
C THR A 89 -31.30 31.59 17.15
N GLN A 90 -30.77 32.29 18.15
CA GLN A 90 -29.93 31.66 19.19
C GLN A 90 -30.72 30.69 20.07
N ARG A 91 -31.99 30.98 20.38
CA ARG A 91 -32.87 30.05 21.08
C ARG A 91 -33.15 28.80 20.26
N LEU A 92 -33.48 28.94 18.98
CA LEU A 92 -33.74 27.82 18.08
C LEU A 92 -32.54 26.86 17.95
N VAL A 93 -31.32 27.40 17.82
CA VAL A 93 -30.09 26.59 17.77
C VAL A 93 -29.86 25.83 19.09
N ARG A 94 -30.11 26.49 20.23
CA ARG A 94 -29.96 25.87 21.56
C ARG A 94 -30.97 24.75 21.78
N ASP A 95 -32.21 24.97 21.37
CA ASP A 95 -33.30 23.98 21.47
C ASP A 95 -33.01 22.78 20.56
N PHE A 96 -32.50 23.03 19.35
CA PHE A 96 -32.10 21.96 18.44
C PHE A 96 -30.94 21.11 19.01
N TYR A 97 -29.94 21.75 19.62
CA TYR A 97 -28.84 21.03 20.27
C TYR A 97 -29.32 20.18 21.47
N LYS A 98 -30.29 20.69 22.23
CA LYS A 98 -30.92 19.94 23.32
C LYS A 98 -31.64 18.69 22.78
N ILE A 99 -32.41 18.84 21.70
CA ILE A 99 -33.10 17.73 21.04
C ILE A 99 -32.10 16.69 20.51
N LEU A 100 -31.02 17.10 19.86
CA LEU A 100 -29.98 16.18 19.39
C LEU A 100 -29.34 15.40 20.55
N ASN A 101 -29.11 16.03 21.69
CA ASN A 101 -28.59 15.35 22.88
C ASN A 101 -29.61 14.39 23.51
N GLU A 102 -30.89 14.74 23.55
CA GLU A 102 -31.96 13.85 24.01
C GLU A 102 -32.10 12.64 23.08
N VAL A 103 -32.03 12.87 21.77
CA VAL A 103 -32.11 11.83 20.76
C VAL A 103 -30.88 10.94 20.81
N LYS A 104 -29.67 11.45 21.08
CA LYS A 104 -28.43 10.67 21.15
C LYS A 104 -28.54 9.39 22.00
N THR A 105 -29.32 9.41 23.08
CA THR A 105 -29.45 8.29 24.02
C THR A 105 -30.78 7.54 23.96
N GLY A 106 -31.79 8.06 23.25
CA GLY A 106 -33.11 7.40 23.14
C GLY A 106 -33.12 6.28 22.11
N ASP A 107 -34.07 5.36 22.14
CA ASP A 107 -34.21 4.34 21.09
C ASP A 107 -34.82 4.93 19.81
N ILE A 108 -34.40 4.43 18.64
CA ILE A 108 -35.04 4.75 17.36
C ILE A 108 -36.27 3.86 17.21
N PRO A 109 -37.50 4.41 17.08
CA PRO A 109 -38.69 3.61 16.91
C PRO A 109 -38.60 2.73 15.66
N SER A 110 -38.83 1.43 15.78
CA SER A 110 -38.75 0.46 14.68
C SER A 110 -39.82 0.67 13.59
N ALA A 111 -40.88 1.43 13.88
CA ALA A 111 -41.91 1.83 12.91
C ALA A 111 -41.54 3.10 12.10
N LEU A 112 -40.44 3.78 12.44
CA LEU A 112 -40.01 5.01 11.76
C LEU A 112 -39.41 4.66 10.39
N LYS A 113 -40.08 5.06 9.31
CA LYS A 113 -39.58 4.87 7.96
C LYS A 113 -38.42 5.84 7.70
N LEU A 114 -37.21 5.29 7.60
CA LEU A 114 -36.01 6.07 7.32
C LEU A 114 -35.89 6.35 5.81
N PRO A 115 -35.65 7.60 5.39
CA PRO A 115 -35.32 7.92 4.00
C PRO A 115 -34.05 7.23 3.53
N ASP A 116 -33.95 6.96 2.22
CA ASP A 116 -32.78 6.34 1.61
C ASP A 116 -31.69 7.37 1.22
N SER A 117 -32.06 8.65 1.09
CA SER A 117 -31.13 9.73 0.75
C SER A 117 -31.44 11.03 1.50
N PHE A 118 -30.47 11.93 1.54
CA PHE A 118 -30.67 13.27 2.11
C PHE A 118 -31.74 14.06 1.35
N ASP A 119 -31.80 13.93 0.03
CA ASP A 119 -32.82 14.61 -0.80
C ASP A 119 -34.23 14.13 -0.47
N GLN A 120 -34.38 12.82 -0.22
CA GLN A 120 -35.64 12.24 0.21
C GLN A 120 -36.02 12.72 1.60
N LEU A 121 -35.07 12.81 2.54
CA LEU A 121 -35.30 13.41 3.85
C LEU A 121 -35.81 14.85 3.71
N VAL A 122 -35.18 15.68 2.88
CA VAL A 122 -35.60 17.08 2.66
C VAL A 122 -37.01 17.14 2.04
N SER A 123 -37.30 16.28 1.07
CA SER A 123 -38.63 16.19 0.44
C SER A 123 -39.70 15.77 1.46
N ASP A 124 -39.43 14.74 2.25
CA ASP A 124 -40.34 14.20 3.26
C ASP A 124 -40.61 15.22 4.37
N MET A 125 -39.58 15.97 4.79
CA MET A 125 -39.71 17.07 5.74
C MET A 125 -40.59 18.20 5.22
N ARG A 126 -40.47 18.53 3.92
CA ARG A 126 -41.28 19.57 3.27
C ARG A 126 -42.75 19.17 3.17
N ASN A 127 -43.02 17.90 2.89
CA ASN A 127 -44.36 17.41 2.60
C ASN A 127 -45.16 17.01 3.85
N ASN A 128 -44.51 16.54 4.92
CA ASN A 128 -45.18 15.95 6.07
C ASN A 128 -45.11 16.77 7.37
N GLN A 129 -44.44 17.94 7.37
CA GLN A 129 -44.32 18.84 8.55
C GLN A 129 -43.89 18.14 9.86
N TYR A 130 -42.85 17.31 9.80
CA TYR A 130 -42.31 16.65 11.00
C TYR A 130 -41.74 17.66 12.02
N ASP A 131 -41.85 17.33 13.32
CA ASP A 131 -41.23 18.12 14.38
C ASP A 131 -39.71 17.92 14.44
N ALA A 132 -39.01 18.84 15.11
CA ALA A 132 -37.55 18.81 15.22
C ALA A 132 -37.02 17.52 15.87
N LYS A 133 -37.82 16.90 16.75
CA LYS A 133 -37.48 15.62 17.39
C LYS A 133 -37.56 14.45 16.42
N THR A 134 -38.62 14.36 15.61
CA THR A 134 -38.74 13.34 14.57
C THR A 134 -37.66 13.51 13.51
N PHE A 135 -37.35 14.74 13.10
CA PHE A 135 -36.22 15.02 12.21
C PHE A 135 -34.89 14.52 12.79
N ALA A 136 -34.59 14.84 14.05
CA ALA A 136 -33.38 14.39 14.71
C ALA A 136 -33.31 12.85 14.83
N LEU A 137 -34.44 12.19 15.09
CA LEU A 137 -34.54 10.72 15.13
C LEU A 137 -34.31 10.10 13.74
N MET A 138 -34.92 10.66 12.69
CA MET A 138 -34.72 10.23 11.30
C MET A 138 -33.27 10.41 10.86
N LEU A 139 -32.69 11.59 11.12
CA LEU A 139 -31.30 11.88 10.78
C LEU A 139 -30.34 10.91 11.48
N ARG A 140 -30.52 10.66 12.78
CA ARG A 140 -29.71 9.70 13.52
C ARG A 140 -29.88 8.29 12.94
N GLY A 141 -31.11 7.85 12.66
CA GLY A 141 -31.34 6.53 12.05
C GLY A 141 -30.73 6.39 10.67
N MET A 142 -30.76 7.44 9.85
CA MET A 142 -30.05 7.48 8.57
C MET A 142 -28.54 7.40 8.77
N MET A 143 -27.98 8.13 9.74
CA MET A 143 -26.55 8.06 10.07
C MET A 143 -26.14 6.65 10.52
N GLU A 144 -26.88 6.03 11.44
CA GLU A 144 -26.61 4.65 11.90
C GLU A 144 -26.75 3.63 10.76
N LYS A 145 -27.75 3.79 9.89
CA LYS A 145 -27.92 2.98 8.68
C LYS A 145 -26.74 3.13 7.73
N PHE A 146 -26.35 4.36 7.39
CA PHE A 146 -25.21 4.63 6.50
C PHE A 146 -23.88 4.17 7.09
N GLU A 147 -23.66 4.34 8.40
CA GLU A 147 -22.47 3.81 9.08
C GLU A 147 -22.40 2.28 8.98
N LYS A 148 -23.54 1.59 9.16
CA LYS A 148 -23.64 0.13 9.01
C LYS A 148 -23.36 -0.30 7.56
N GLU A 149 -23.95 0.37 6.58
CA GLU A 149 -23.74 0.10 5.15
C GLU A 149 -22.28 0.34 4.74
N ILE A 150 -21.67 1.45 5.17
CA ILE A 150 -20.24 1.74 4.95
C ILE A 150 -19.38 0.64 5.57
N LYS A 151 -19.69 0.21 6.80
CA LYS A 151 -18.95 -0.87 7.47
C LYS A 151 -19.04 -2.19 6.70
N GLN A 152 -20.24 -2.56 6.22
CA GLN A 152 -20.45 -3.76 5.40
C GLN A 152 -19.70 -3.68 4.06
N SER A 153 -19.79 -2.54 3.37
CA SER A 153 -19.05 -2.30 2.12
C SER A 153 -17.54 -2.41 2.31
N LYS A 154 -16.99 -1.85 3.40
CA LYS A 154 -15.56 -1.99 3.74
C LYS A 154 -15.15 -3.46 3.96
N PHE A 155 -15.97 -4.27 4.63
CA PHE A 155 -15.66 -5.69 4.80
C PHE A 155 -15.69 -6.44 3.46
N SER A 156 -16.67 -6.14 2.61
CA SER A 156 -16.75 -6.70 1.26
C SER A 156 -15.55 -6.32 0.40
N GLU A 157 -15.15 -5.04 0.43
CA GLU A 157 -13.95 -4.52 -0.25
C GLU A 157 -12.68 -5.27 0.19
N LEU A 158 -12.45 -5.39 1.50
CA LEU A 158 -11.28 -6.08 2.05
C LEU A 158 -11.25 -7.56 1.65
N MET A 159 -12.41 -8.23 1.64
CA MET A 159 -12.53 -9.61 1.21
C MET A 159 -12.24 -9.77 -0.29
N ASN A 160 -12.86 -8.94 -1.13
CA ASN A 160 -12.65 -8.96 -2.57
C ASN A 160 -11.18 -8.67 -2.91
N LYS A 161 -10.54 -7.74 -2.20
CA LYS A 161 -9.11 -7.45 -2.33
C LYS A 161 -8.27 -8.68 -1.97
N HIS A 162 -8.60 -9.40 -0.89
CA HIS A 162 -7.89 -10.63 -0.50
C HIS A 162 -8.01 -11.73 -1.55
N PHE A 163 -9.21 -11.95 -2.10
CA PHE A 163 -9.41 -12.92 -3.17
C PHE A 163 -8.69 -12.52 -4.45
N ALA A 164 -8.79 -11.25 -4.87
CA ALA A 164 -8.07 -10.75 -6.04
C ALA A 164 -6.55 -10.93 -5.88
N ALA A 165 -6.00 -10.61 -4.70
CA ALA A 165 -4.58 -10.77 -4.37
C ALA A 165 -4.09 -12.22 -4.36
N SER A 166 -4.98 -13.18 -4.07
CA SER A 166 -4.68 -14.61 -4.01
C SER A 166 -5.03 -15.36 -5.29
N SER A 167 -5.72 -14.71 -6.24
CA SER A 167 -6.14 -15.29 -7.50
C SER A 167 -5.02 -15.27 -8.55
N ILE A 168 -5.08 -16.21 -9.49
CA ILE A 168 -4.19 -16.23 -10.66
C ILE A 168 -4.94 -15.57 -11.83
N PRO A 169 -4.44 -14.45 -12.38
CA PRO A 169 -5.05 -13.82 -13.55
C PRO A 169 -5.14 -14.77 -14.75
N LYS A 170 -6.21 -14.65 -15.55
CA LYS A 170 -6.45 -15.49 -16.73
C LYS A 170 -5.25 -15.52 -17.68
N GLY A 171 -4.64 -14.36 -17.96
CA GLY A 171 -3.49 -14.27 -18.85
C GLY A 171 -2.26 -15.01 -18.30
N ILE A 172 -1.95 -14.87 -17.00
CA ILE A 172 -0.84 -15.60 -16.38
C ILE A 172 -1.11 -17.12 -16.37
N HIS A 173 -2.36 -17.52 -16.15
CA HIS A 173 -2.75 -18.93 -16.23
C HIS A 173 -2.59 -19.48 -17.66
N CYS A 174 -3.04 -18.74 -18.68
CA CYS A 174 -2.82 -19.06 -20.10
C CYS A 174 -1.33 -19.23 -20.40
N LEU A 175 -0.50 -18.27 -19.96
CA LEU A 175 0.95 -18.29 -20.18
C LEU A 175 1.57 -19.58 -19.61
N SER A 176 1.22 -19.92 -18.36
CA SER A 176 1.72 -21.14 -17.71
C SER A 176 1.30 -22.41 -18.45
N LEU A 177 0.04 -22.52 -18.89
CA LEU A 177 -0.45 -23.69 -19.62
C LEU A 177 0.22 -23.83 -20.98
N ARG A 178 0.33 -22.74 -21.76
CA ARG A 178 0.96 -22.78 -23.09
C ARG A 178 2.44 -23.13 -23.03
N LEU A 179 3.18 -22.55 -22.08
CA LEU A 179 4.60 -22.90 -21.91
C LEU A 179 4.80 -24.35 -21.44
N THR A 180 3.86 -24.88 -20.65
CA THR A 180 3.87 -26.29 -20.26
C THR A 180 3.61 -27.20 -21.45
N ASP A 181 2.69 -26.81 -22.34
CA ASP A 181 2.44 -27.52 -23.59
C ASP A 181 3.68 -27.53 -24.50
N GLU A 182 4.35 -26.38 -24.66
CA GLU A 182 5.65 -26.28 -25.36
C GLU A 182 6.71 -27.20 -24.75
N TYR A 183 6.78 -27.31 -23.42
CA TYR A 183 7.73 -28.22 -22.79
C TYR A 183 7.53 -29.68 -23.24
N SER A 184 6.28 -30.07 -23.54
CA SER A 184 5.94 -31.43 -23.96
C SER A 184 6.25 -31.69 -25.44
N SER A 185 6.06 -30.70 -26.31
CA SER A 185 6.09 -30.89 -27.77
C SER A 185 7.34 -30.29 -28.45
N ASN A 186 7.95 -29.26 -27.88
CA ASN A 186 9.04 -28.49 -28.49
C ASN A 186 10.41 -28.83 -27.87
N ALA A 187 11.34 -29.33 -28.70
CA ALA A 187 12.69 -29.67 -28.25
C ALA A 187 13.48 -28.44 -27.77
N HIS A 188 13.25 -27.26 -28.34
CA HIS A 188 13.91 -26.03 -27.91
C HIS A 188 13.46 -25.59 -26.51
N ALA A 189 12.20 -25.85 -26.15
CA ALA A 189 11.67 -25.56 -24.82
C ALA A 189 12.28 -26.46 -23.71
N ARG A 190 12.86 -27.60 -24.11
CA ARG A 190 13.59 -28.53 -23.24
C ARG A 190 15.12 -28.38 -23.32
N LYS A 191 15.61 -27.35 -24.00
CA LYS A 191 17.06 -27.09 -24.09
C LYS A 191 17.65 -26.92 -22.69
N GLN A 192 18.73 -27.64 -22.39
CA GLN A 192 19.40 -27.56 -21.08
C GLN A 192 19.77 -26.12 -20.72
N LEU A 193 19.43 -25.73 -19.48
CA LEU A 193 19.68 -24.41 -18.92
C LEU A 193 20.64 -24.53 -17.71
N PRO A 194 21.85 -23.95 -17.76
CA PRO A 194 22.50 -23.33 -18.92
C PRO A 194 23.08 -24.39 -19.89
N SER A 195 23.74 -23.97 -20.98
CA SER A 195 24.44 -24.92 -21.86
C SER A 195 25.51 -25.73 -21.10
N PRO A 196 25.87 -26.94 -21.56
CA PRO A 196 26.85 -27.79 -20.86
C PRO A 196 28.19 -27.11 -20.54
N GLU A 197 28.66 -26.23 -21.42
CA GLU A 197 29.89 -25.45 -21.27
C GLU A 197 29.84 -24.46 -20.10
N LEU A 198 28.65 -24.00 -19.73
CA LEU A 198 28.41 -23.04 -18.67
C LEU A 198 28.01 -23.71 -17.35
N LEU A 199 27.88 -25.03 -17.28
CA LEU A 199 27.55 -25.72 -16.02
C LEU A 199 28.54 -25.43 -14.87
N PRO A 200 29.87 -25.33 -15.11
CA PRO A 200 30.81 -25.02 -14.02
C PRO A 200 30.57 -23.66 -13.36
N THR A 201 30.01 -22.68 -14.09
CA THR A 201 29.79 -21.32 -13.57
C THR A 201 28.70 -21.27 -12.50
N LEU A 202 27.82 -22.28 -12.45
CA LEU A 202 26.75 -22.38 -11.45
C LEU A 202 27.26 -22.50 -10.01
N SER A 203 28.53 -22.84 -9.83
CA SER A 203 29.21 -22.93 -8.53
C SER A 203 30.45 -22.04 -8.43
N ASP A 204 30.70 -21.19 -9.44
CA ASP A 204 31.90 -20.36 -9.51
C ASP A 204 31.70 -19.02 -8.79
N ASN A 205 32.40 -18.87 -7.67
CA ASN A 205 32.29 -17.70 -6.82
C ASN A 205 32.86 -16.40 -7.44
N SER A 206 33.44 -16.44 -8.65
CA SER A 206 33.78 -15.21 -9.39
C SER A 206 32.56 -14.54 -10.04
N TYR A 207 31.41 -15.21 -10.09
CA TYR A 207 30.17 -14.69 -10.64
C TYR A 207 29.24 -14.13 -9.56
N HIS A 208 28.31 -13.25 -9.97
CA HIS A 208 27.26 -12.72 -9.11
C HIS A 208 26.02 -13.63 -9.18
N HIS A 209 25.84 -14.43 -8.14
CA HIS A 209 24.75 -15.38 -8.01
C HIS A 209 23.49 -14.76 -7.40
N PHE A 210 22.42 -14.72 -8.18
CA PHE A 210 21.10 -14.29 -7.76
C PHE A 210 20.16 -15.48 -7.64
N ILE A 211 19.29 -15.47 -6.64
CA ILE A 211 18.30 -16.52 -6.39
C ILE A 211 16.91 -15.88 -6.42
N VAL A 212 16.00 -16.49 -7.18
CA VAL A 212 14.57 -16.19 -7.13
C VAL A 212 13.80 -17.49 -6.97
N SER A 213 12.84 -17.53 -6.04
CA SER A 213 11.99 -18.69 -5.82
C SER A 213 10.52 -18.36 -6.00
N THR A 214 9.87 -18.91 -7.03
CA THR A 214 8.49 -18.56 -7.38
C THR A 214 7.81 -19.59 -8.30
N ASP A 215 6.48 -19.63 -8.22
CA ASP A 215 5.58 -20.33 -9.14
C ASP A 215 4.98 -19.40 -10.21
N ASN A 216 5.39 -18.13 -10.24
CA ASN A 216 4.94 -17.13 -11.21
C ASN A 216 6.01 -16.85 -12.26
N ILE A 217 5.82 -17.45 -13.45
CA ILE A 217 6.73 -17.36 -14.59
C ILE A 217 6.95 -15.90 -15.04
N LEU A 218 5.88 -15.11 -15.09
CA LEU A 218 5.96 -13.72 -15.55
C LEU A 218 6.72 -12.84 -14.54
N ALA A 219 6.51 -13.08 -13.25
CA ALA A 219 7.23 -12.40 -12.18
C ALA A 219 8.73 -12.75 -12.19
N ALA A 220 9.08 -14.04 -12.29
CA ALA A 220 10.47 -14.48 -12.45
C ALA A 220 11.16 -13.82 -13.65
N SER A 221 10.45 -13.77 -14.79
CA SER A 221 10.91 -13.10 -16.01
C SER A 221 11.26 -11.62 -15.78
N VAL A 222 10.41 -10.88 -15.07
CA VAL A 222 10.65 -9.46 -14.77
C VAL A 222 11.82 -9.28 -13.81
N VAL A 223 11.97 -10.10 -12.78
CA VAL A 223 13.12 -10.04 -11.86
C VAL A 223 14.43 -10.28 -12.61
N VAL A 224 14.50 -11.35 -13.41
CA VAL A 224 15.70 -11.67 -14.20
C VAL A 224 15.98 -10.56 -15.21
N THR A 225 14.99 -10.15 -16.02
CA THR A 225 15.16 -9.13 -17.05
C THR A 225 15.56 -7.77 -16.46
N SER A 226 14.96 -7.37 -15.35
CA SER A 226 15.29 -6.10 -14.69
C SER A 226 16.69 -6.10 -14.10
N THR A 227 17.13 -7.22 -13.53
CA THR A 227 18.49 -7.38 -13.01
C THR A 227 19.53 -7.36 -14.13
N VAL A 228 19.30 -8.12 -15.21
CA VAL A 228 20.22 -8.18 -16.35
C VAL A 228 20.33 -6.82 -17.05
N ARG A 229 19.21 -6.12 -17.28
CA ARG A 229 19.23 -4.79 -17.92
C ARG A 229 19.87 -3.70 -17.07
N SER A 230 19.86 -3.86 -15.75
CA SER A 230 20.43 -2.88 -14.82
C SER A 230 21.89 -3.19 -14.46
N SER A 231 22.39 -4.38 -14.79
CA SER A 231 23.76 -4.80 -14.52
C SER A 231 24.75 -4.12 -15.45
N GLN A 232 25.90 -3.70 -14.89
CA GLN A 232 27.01 -3.17 -15.69
C GLN A 232 27.78 -4.27 -16.43
N LYS A 233 27.78 -5.49 -15.88
CA LYS A 233 28.45 -6.69 -16.43
C LYS A 233 27.47 -7.86 -16.44
N PRO A 234 26.47 -7.85 -17.34
CA PRO A 234 25.44 -8.88 -17.39
C PRO A 234 25.98 -10.30 -17.65
N GLU A 235 27.16 -10.43 -18.26
CA GLU A 235 27.88 -11.70 -18.46
C GLU A 235 28.36 -12.36 -17.16
N ASN A 236 28.52 -11.57 -16.09
CA ASN A 236 28.90 -12.08 -14.76
C ASN A 236 27.68 -12.46 -13.90
N VAL A 237 26.46 -12.36 -14.43
CA VAL A 237 25.22 -12.64 -13.70
C VAL A 237 24.82 -14.10 -13.89
N VAL A 238 24.66 -14.82 -12.78
CA VAL A 238 24.09 -16.16 -12.74
C VAL A 238 22.79 -16.11 -11.93
N PHE A 239 21.68 -16.53 -12.55
CA PHE A 239 20.38 -16.65 -11.90
C PHE A 239 20.02 -18.11 -11.64
N HIS A 240 19.73 -18.41 -10.38
CA HIS A 240 19.12 -19.68 -9.97
C HIS A 240 17.63 -19.46 -9.74
N VAL A 241 16.81 -19.89 -10.69
CA VAL A 241 15.35 -19.83 -10.64
C VAL A 241 14.82 -21.13 -10.06
N ILE A 242 14.28 -21.07 -8.84
CA ILE A 242 13.72 -22.23 -8.14
C ILE A 242 12.20 -22.18 -8.21
N THR A 243 11.58 -23.25 -8.70
CA THR A 243 10.12 -23.33 -8.84
C THR A 243 9.57 -24.66 -8.36
N ASP A 244 8.26 -24.77 -8.21
CA ASP A 244 7.63 -26.01 -7.76
C ASP A 244 7.57 -27.06 -8.89
N LYS A 245 7.18 -28.29 -8.56
CA LYS A 245 7.07 -29.37 -9.56
C LYS A 245 6.03 -29.08 -10.65
N LYS A 246 4.97 -28.33 -10.33
CA LYS A 246 3.85 -28.09 -11.24
C LYS A 246 4.19 -27.02 -12.27
N THR A 247 4.93 -26.00 -11.86
CA THR A 247 5.33 -24.86 -12.69
C THR A 247 6.64 -25.11 -13.44
N TYR A 248 7.46 -26.07 -13.00
CA TYR A 248 8.78 -26.37 -13.60
C TYR A 248 8.78 -26.40 -15.13
N ALA A 249 7.89 -27.17 -15.75
CA ALA A 249 7.84 -27.30 -17.20
C ALA A 249 7.65 -25.94 -17.90
N GLY A 250 6.65 -25.16 -17.48
CA GLY A 250 6.40 -23.83 -18.03
C GLY A 250 7.53 -22.83 -17.74
N MET A 251 8.09 -22.84 -16.52
CA MET A 251 9.21 -21.98 -16.15
C MET A 251 10.46 -22.27 -16.98
N HIS A 252 10.79 -23.55 -17.15
CA HIS A 252 11.92 -23.99 -17.94
C HIS A 252 11.74 -23.59 -19.41
N SER A 253 10.56 -23.87 -19.99
CA SER A 253 10.22 -23.45 -21.36
C SER A 253 10.39 -21.95 -21.57
N TRP A 254 9.97 -21.12 -20.60
CA TRP A 254 10.11 -19.67 -20.72
C TRP A 254 11.56 -19.26 -20.93
N PHE A 255 12.47 -19.68 -20.04
CA PHE A 255 13.89 -19.29 -20.11
C PHE A 255 14.65 -19.99 -21.24
N ALA A 256 14.18 -21.16 -21.69
CA ALA A 256 14.76 -21.84 -22.85
C ALA A 256 14.41 -21.15 -24.18
N LEU A 257 13.16 -20.66 -24.31
CA LEU A 257 12.68 -19.95 -25.50
C LEU A 257 12.99 -18.44 -25.47
N ASN A 258 13.21 -17.87 -24.28
CA ASN A 258 13.48 -16.45 -24.05
C ASN A 258 14.77 -16.28 -23.23
N PRO A 259 15.94 -16.59 -23.79
CA PRO A 259 17.19 -16.53 -23.06
C PRO A 259 17.54 -15.10 -22.62
N ALA A 260 17.96 -14.94 -21.38
CA ALA A 260 18.37 -13.65 -20.79
C ALA A 260 19.84 -13.30 -21.10
N SER A 261 20.32 -13.64 -22.30
CA SER A 261 21.73 -13.46 -22.70
C SER A 261 22.17 -11.98 -22.58
N PRO A 262 23.39 -11.70 -22.09
CA PRO A 262 24.49 -12.64 -21.82
C PRO A 262 24.48 -13.30 -20.42
N ALA A 263 23.45 -13.08 -19.60
CA ALA A 263 23.37 -13.71 -18.29
C ALA A 263 23.09 -15.22 -18.38
N ILE A 264 23.55 -15.94 -17.35
CA ILE A 264 23.39 -17.38 -17.21
C ILE A 264 22.15 -17.63 -16.35
N VAL A 265 21.25 -18.50 -16.81
CA VAL A 265 20.04 -18.86 -16.06
C VAL A 265 19.97 -20.37 -15.89
N GLU A 266 19.79 -20.80 -14.66
CA GLU A 266 19.43 -22.16 -14.28
C GLU A 266 17.99 -22.17 -13.79
N VAL A 267 17.20 -23.14 -14.26
CA VAL A 267 15.85 -23.39 -13.74
C VAL A 267 15.83 -24.75 -13.05
N ARG A 268 15.52 -24.77 -11.75
CA ARG A 268 15.36 -26.01 -10.98
C ARG A 268 13.99 -26.11 -10.36
N GLY A 269 13.38 -27.27 -10.51
CA GLY A 269 12.21 -27.67 -9.76
C GLY A 269 12.60 -28.19 -8.38
N ILE A 270 11.78 -27.95 -7.35
CA ILE A 270 11.98 -28.50 -6.00
C ILE A 270 12.20 -30.02 -5.98
N HIS A 271 11.60 -30.74 -6.93
CA HIS A 271 11.67 -32.19 -7.05
C HIS A 271 13.00 -32.69 -7.61
N GLN A 272 13.87 -31.80 -8.08
CA GLN A 272 15.22 -32.11 -8.58
C GLN A 272 16.29 -31.97 -7.49
N PHE A 273 15.94 -31.49 -6.29
CA PHE A 273 16.83 -31.51 -5.14
C PHE A 273 16.58 -32.78 -4.33
N GLU A 274 17.46 -33.77 -4.46
CA GLU A 274 17.30 -35.09 -3.83
C GLU A 274 17.17 -35.02 -2.30
N TRP A 275 17.80 -34.02 -1.67
CA TRP A 275 17.80 -33.87 -0.22
C TRP A 275 16.51 -33.22 0.33
N LEU A 276 15.68 -32.58 -0.51
CA LEU A 276 14.41 -31.94 -0.11
C LEU A 276 13.30 -32.99 0.14
N THR A 277 13.51 -33.85 1.14
CA THR A 277 12.54 -34.83 1.61
C THR A 277 11.73 -34.27 2.79
N ARG A 278 10.58 -34.89 3.08
CA ARG A 278 9.74 -34.52 4.25
C ARG A 278 10.49 -34.63 5.57
N GLU A 279 11.42 -35.58 5.66
CA GLU A 279 12.23 -35.83 6.86
C GLU A 279 13.23 -34.69 7.11
N ASN A 280 13.82 -34.15 6.04
CA ASN A 280 14.82 -33.09 6.11
C ASN A 280 14.21 -31.69 6.19
N VAL A 281 12.92 -31.55 5.86
CA VAL A 281 12.21 -30.28 5.83
C VAL A 281 10.98 -30.37 6.74
N PRO A 282 11.12 -30.18 8.07
CA PRO A 282 10.01 -30.30 9.03
C PRO A 282 8.83 -29.37 8.71
N VAL A 283 9.10 -28.29 7.98
CA VAL A 283 8.09 -27.35 7.50
C VAL A 283 7.11 -28.01 6.51
N LEU A 284 7.60 -28.90 5.64
CA LEU A 284 6.75 -29.65 4.71
C LEU A 284 5.73 -30.51 5.45
N GLU A 285 6.21 -31.23 6.47
CA GLU A 285 5.35 -32.06 7.31
C GLU A 285 4.29 -31.21 8.03
N ALA A 286 4.72 -30.09 8.63
CA ALA A 286 3.82 -29.20 9.37
C ALA A 286 2.69 -28.64 8.50
N VAL A 287 3.03 -28.18 7.29
CA VAL A 287 2.08 -27.55 6.36
C VAL A 287 1.11 -28.59 5.75
N GLU A 288 1.58 -29.79 5.41
CA GLU A 288 0.77 -30.82 4.74
C GLU A 288 -0.14 -31.59 5.72
N ASN A 289 0.33 -31.88 6.94
CA ASN A 289 -0.36 -32.83 7.84
C ASN A 289 -1.31 -32.18 8.85
N GLN A 290 -1.21 -30.87 9.11
CA GLN A 290 -2.11 -30.22 10.06
C GLN A 290 -3.41 -29.76 9.41
N LYS A 291 -4.47 -30.57 9.56
CA LYS A 291 -5.85 -30.20 9.17
C LYS A 291 -6.27 -28.82 9.69
N GLY A 292 -5.80 -28.42 10.87
CA GLY A 292 -6.03 -27.10 11.47
C GLY A 292 -5.42 -25.96 10.65
N ILE A 293 -4.19 -26.12 10.16
CA ILE A 293 -3.52 -25.14 9.29
C ILE A 293 -4.29 -25.03 7.97
N ARG A 294 -4.59 -26.16 7.33
CA ARG A 294 -5.34 -26.17 6.07
C ARG A 294 -6.72 -25.52 6.22
N LYS A 295 -7.44 -25.79 7.32
CA LYS A 295 -8.72 -25.13 7.63
C LYS A 295 -8.55 -23.63 7.89
N TYR A 296 -7.48 -23.19 8.55
CA TYR A 296 -7.26 -21.77 8.80
C TYR A 296 -7.08 -20.95 7.51
N TYR A 297 -6.37 -21.51 6.51
CA TYR A 297 -6.09 -20.84 5.23
C TYR A 297 -7.15 -21.03 4.15
N HIS A 298 -7.77 -22.20 4.10
CA HIS A 298 -8.75 -22.57 3.07
C HIS A 298 -10.19 -22.64 3.61
N GLY A 299 -10.40 -22.37 4.89
CA GLY A 299 -11.71 -22.42 5.54
C GLY A 299 -12.59 -21.24 5.21
N ASN A 300 -13.87 -21.37 5.55
CA ASN A 300 -14.87 -20.36 5.24
C ASN A 300 -14.68 -19.10 6.11
N TYR A 301 -14.24 -18.01 5.48
CA TYR A 301 -13.92 -16.73 6.13
C TYR A 301 -15.10 -16.11 6.90
N PHE A 302 -16.34 -16.41 6.50
CA PHE A 302 -17.57 -15.84 7.08
C PHE A 302 -18.07 -16.58 8.32
N ALA A 303 -17.82 -17.89 8.45
CA ALA A 303 -18.42 -18.70 9.51
C ALA A 303 -17.77 -18.50 10.89
N GLU A 304 -16.56 -17.93 10.94
CA GLU A 304 -15.76 -17.83 12.17
C GLU A 304 -15.62 -16.40 12.72
N THR A 305 -16.12 -15.37 12.02
CA THR A 305 -15.89 -13.98 12.41
C THR A 305 -17.20 -13.24 12.66
N ASN A 306 -17.48 -12.88 13.92
CA ASN A 306 -18.60 -11.98 14.25
C ASN A 306 -18.28 -10.57 13.72
N LEU A 307 -18.86 -10.23 12.56
CA LEU A 307 -18.67 -8.94 11.87
C LEU A 307 -19.25 -7.74 12.65
N SER A 308 -20.15 -8.00 13.62
CA SER A 308 -20.73 -6.97 14.49
C SER A 308 -19.67 -6.28 15.34
N ASP A 309 -18.76 -7.04 15.95
CA ASP A 309 -17.81 -6.53 16.96
C ASP A 309 -16.40 -6.30 16.40
N THR A 310 -16.18 -6.67 15.14
CA THR A 310 -14.86 -6.56 14.50
C THR A 310 -14.68 -5.19 13.85
N ASN A 311 -13.51 -4.57 14.04
CA ASN A 311 -13.09 -3.38 13.31
C ASN A 311 -12.46 -3.81 11.96
N PRO A 312 -12.75 -3.15 10.82
CA PRO A 312 -12.11 -3.38 9.53
C PRO A 312 -10.58 -3.58 9.57
N ARG A 313 -9.84 -2.84 10.42
CA ARG A 313 -8.38 -3.02 10.54
C ARG A 313 -7.98 -4.41 11.03
N LYS A 314 -8.66 -4.91 12.07
CA LYS A 314 -8.42 -6.25 12.64
C LYS A 314 -8.83 -7.34 11.63
N PHE A 315 -9.89 -7.09 10.86
CA PHE A 315 -10.30 -7.99 9.80
C PHE A 315 -9.26 -8.08 8.68
N ALA A 316 -8.75 -6.94 8.21
CA ALA A 316 -7.69 -6.90 7.21
C ALA A 316 -6.43 -7.67 7.64
N SER A 317 -6.00 -7.51 8.91
CA SER A 317 -4.85 -8.26 9.43
C SER A 317 -5.10 -9.76 9.49
N VAL A 318 -6.33 -10.19 9.80
CA VAL A 318 -6.71 -11.61 9.79
C VAL A 318 -6.69 -12.18 8.37
N LEU A 319 -7.20 -11.44 7.38
CA LEU A 319 -7.15 -11.85 5.98
C LEU A 319 -5.71 -11.97 5.48
N GLN A 320 -4.87 -10.98 5.78
CA GLN A 320 -3.45 -11.02 5.41
C GLN A 320 -2.74 -12.23 6.02
N ALA A 321 -2.97 -12.50 7.32
CA ALA A 321 -2.45 -13.67 8.02
C ALA A 321 -2.92 -15.02 7.42
N ARG A 322 -4.03 -15.02 6.68
CA ARG A 322 -4.58 -16.18 5.97
C ARG A 322 -4.18 -16.21 4.49
N SER A 323 -3.15 -15.48 4.07
CA SER A 323 -2.65 -15.56 2.70
C SER A 323 -2.09 -16.96 2.39
N PRO A 324 -2.49 -17.60 1.28
CA PRO A 324 -1.92 -18.88 0.84
C PRO A 324 -0.40 -18.82 0.61
N LYS A 325 0.17 -17.63 0.40
CA LYS A 325 1.62 -17.46 0.24
C LYS A 325 2.41 -17.92 1.47
N TYR A 326 1.83 -17.85 2.66
CA TYR A 326 2.49 -18.25 3.92
C TYR A 326 2.58 -19.76 4.13
N ILE A 327 1.93 -20.56 3.28
CA ILE A 327 2.10 -22.02 3.25
C ILE A 327 2.81 -22.49 1.97
N SER A 328 3.25 -21.57 1.11
CA SER A 328 4.01 -21.94 -0.07
C SER A 328 5.38 -22.47 0.34
N LEU A 329 5.69 -23.70 -0.07
CA LEU A 329 6.99 -24.32 0.17
C LEU A 329 8.13 -23.44 -0.34
N LEU A 330 7.96 -22.81 -1.51
CA LEU A 330 8.98 -21.96 -2.14
C LEU A 330 9.43 -20.83 -1.21
N ASN A 331 8.51 -20.25 -0.42
CA ASN A 331 8.86 -19.23 0.55
C ASN A 331 9.65 -19.79 1.75
N HIS A 332 9.40 -21.04 2.13
CA HIS A 332 10.12 -21.71 3.21
C HIS A 332 11.50 -22.23 2.77
N LEU A 333 11.77 -22.38 1.47
CA LEU A 333 13.08 -22.80 0.98
C LEU A 333 14.20 -21.82 1.31
N ARG A 334 13.87 -20.56 1.58
CA ARG A 334 14.86 -19.51 1.87
C ARG A 334 15.76 -19.85 3.07
N ILE A 335 15.24 -20.56 4.08
CA ILE A 335 16.06 -20.94 5.24
C ILE A 335 17.12 -22.00 4.88
N TYR A 336 16.98 -22.67 3.73
CA TYR A 336 17.88 -23.73 3.27
C TYR A 336 18.77 -23.31 2.10
N ILE A 337 18.94 -22.01 1.86
CA ILE A 337 19.85 -21.52 0.82
C ILE A 337 21.27 -22.14 0.95
N PRO A 338 21.85 -22.30 2.17
CA PRO A 338 23.15 -22.96 2.31
C PRO A 338 23.18 -24.41 1.80
N GLU A 339 22.11 -25.18 1.99
CA GLU A 339 21.97 -26.56 1.52
C GLU A 339 21.63 -26.65 0.03
N LEU A 340 20.90 -25.67 -0.51
CA LEU A 340 20.62 -25.56 -1.94
C LEU A 340 21.90 -25.22 -2.73
N PHE A 341 22.78 -24.42 -2.15
CA PHE A 341 24.00 -23.92 -2.80
C PHE A 341 25.25 -24.11 -1.92
N PRO A 342 25.68 -25.37 -1.68
CA PRO A 342 26.76 -25.67 -0.74
C PRO A 342 28.13 -25.10 -1.18
N ASN A 343 28.32 -24.90 -2.48
CA ASN A 343 29.61 -24.45 -3.06
C ASN A 343 29.69 -22.93 -3.26
N LEU A 344 28.59 -22.19 -3.00
CA LEU A 344 28.58 -20.74 -3.10
C LEU A 344 28.94 -20.09 -1.76
N ASN A 345 29.60 -18.94 -1.84
CA ASN A 345 30.08 -18.17 -0.70
C ASN A 345 29.15 -17.01 -0.36
N LYS A 346 28.65 -16.30 -1.38
CA LYS A 346 27.78 -15.14 -1.22
C LYS A 346 26.75 -15.10 -2.35
N VAL A 347 25.50 -14.84 -2.01
CA VAL A 347 24.37 -14.78 -2.96
C VAL A 347 23.45 -13.61 -2.65
N VAL A 348 22.72 -13.12 -3.65
CA VAL A 348 21.63 -12.17 -3.46
C VAL A 348 20.30 -12.88 -3.71
N PHE A 349 19.43 -12.90 -2.71
CA PHE A 349 18.07 -13.40 -2.84
C PHE A 349 17.13 -12.26 -3.23
N LEU A 350 16.24 -12.52 -4.20
CA LEU A 350 15.23 -11.58 -4.69
C LEU A 350 13.84 -12.23 -4.67
N ASP A 351 12.86 -11.52 -4.10
CA ASP A 351 11.45 -11.91 -4.21
C ASP A 351 10.92 -11.71 -5.64
N ASP A 352 9.84 -12.40 -5.99
CA ASP A 352 9.27 -12.36 -7.35
C ASP A 352 8.52 -11.06 -7.67
N ASP A 353 8.17 -10.31 -6.64
CA ASP A 353 7.50 -9.02 -6.69
C ASP A 353 8.47 -7.84 -6.51
N VAL A 354 9.73 -8.02 -6.92
CA VAL A 354 10.71 -6.93 -6.99
C VAL A 354 11.05 -6.53 -8.42
N VAL A 355 11.58 -5.32 -8.56
CA VAL A 355 12.20 -4.82 -9.79
C VAL A 355 13.55 -4.23 -9.43
N VAL A 356 14.58 -4.69 -10.14
CA VAL A 356 15.94 -4.13 -10.02
C VAL A 356 16.09 -2.97 -11.01
N GLN A 357 16.52 -1.82 -10.50
CA GLN A 357 16.67 -0.57 -11.26
C GLN A 357 18.11 -0.08 -11.35
N ARG A 358 19.02 -0.64 -10.54
CA ARG A 358 20.44 -0.29 -10.50
C ARG A 358 21.29 -1.55 -10.44
N ASP A 359 22.57 -1.40 -10.78
CA ASP A 359 23.53 -2.48 -10.67
C ASP A 359 23.70 -2.94 -9.21
N LEU A 360 23.56 -4.25 -8.99
CA LEU A 360 23.63 -4.87 -7.67
C LEU A 360 25.00 -5.49 -7.38
N SER A 361 25.95 -5.45 -8.33
CA SER A 361 27.31 -5.95 -8.11
C SER A 361 27.99 -5.38 -6.85
N PRO A 362 27.78 -4.11 -6.43
CA PRO A 362 28.43 -3.59 -5.22
C PRO A 362 27.95 -4.27 -3.93
N LEU A 363 26.83 -5.02 -3.93
CA LEU A 363 26.40 -5.80 -2.76
C LEU A 363 27.41 -6.88 -2.37
N TRP A 364 28.20 -7.41 -3.32
CA TRP A 364 29.23 -8.40 -3.03
C TRP A 364 30.42 -7.81 -2.26
N GLU A 365 30.66 -6.51 -2.42
CA GLU A 365 31.76 -5.78 -1.77
C GLU A 365 31.40 -5.27 -0.36
N ILE A 366 30.13 -5.37 0.04
CA ILE A 366 29.71 -5.00 1.39
C ILE A 366 30.32 -5.99 2.39
N ASP A 367 31.11 -5.46 3.33
CA ASP A 367 31.57 -6.20 4.50
C ASP A 367 30.42 -6.35 5.49
N LEU A 368 29.94 -7.57 5.65
CA LEU A 368 28.86 -7.89 6.59
C LEU A 368 29.35 -7.97 8.04
N ASN A 369 30.62 -7.66 8.34
CA ASN A 369 31.20 -7.70 9.68
C ASN A 369 31.01 -9.05 10.38
N GLY A 370 31.23 -10.14 9.65
CA GLY A 370 31.02 -11.52 10.12
C GLY A 370 29.55 -11.90 10.36
N LYS A 371 28.59 -11.11 9.86
CA LYS A 371 27.16 -11.43 9.88
C LYS A 371 26.76 -12.22 8.64
N VAL A 372 25.60 -12.88 8.72
CA VAL A 372 25.11 -13.77 7.67
C VAL A 372 24.32 -13.00 6.61
N ASN A 373 23.47 -12.05 7.02
CA ASN A 373 22.50 -11.41 6.14
C ASN A 373 22.69 -9.89 6.14
N GLY A 374 22.96 -9.32 4.97
CA GLY A 374 22.82 -7.89 4.72
C GLY A 374 21.38 -7.56 4.31
N ALA A 375 20.69 -6.77 5.14
CA ALA A 375 19.27 -6.46 4.95
C ALA A 375 18.94 -5.03 5.37
N VAL A 376 17.93 -4.43 4.73
CA VAL A 376 17.42 -3.12 5.16
C VAL A 376 16.59 -3.30 6.42
N GLU A 377 16.90 -2.51 7.45
CA GLU A 377 16.12 -2.44 8.68
C GLU A 377 14.78 -1.72 8.42
N THR A 378 13.70 -2.24 8.99
CA THR A 378 12.35 -1.70 8.82
C THR A 378 11.85 -0.98 10.04
N CYS A 379 12.73 -0.56 10.96
CA CYS A 379 12.40 0.33 12.08
C CYS A 379 12.97 1.76 11.91
N ARG A 380 13.68 2.00 10.80
CA ARG A 380 14.32 3.28 10.49
C ARG A 380 13.83 3.74 9.12
N GLY A 381 12.98 4.76 9.10
CA GLY A 381 12.53 5.42 7.88
C GLY A 381 11.31 6.30 8.12
N ASP A 382 11.07 7.20 7.17
CA ASP A 382 9.98 8.18 7.27
C ASP A 382 8.59 7.57 7.04
N ASP A 383 8.52 6.34 6.53
CA ASP A 383 7.28 5.60 6.34
C ASP A 383 6.90 4.84 7.64
N ASP A 384 6.01 5.44 8.44
CA ASP A 384 5.49 4.83 9.68
C ASP A 384 4.80 3.47 9.46
N TRP A 385 4.30 3.22 8.25
CA TRP A 385 3.48 2.06 7.98
C TRP A 385 4.28 0.86 7.49
N VAL A 386 5.43 1.06 6.84
CA VAL A 386 6.33 -0.01 6.35
C VAL A 386 7.68 -0.02 7.06
N MET A 387 8.24 1.15 7.37
CA MET A 387 9.60 1.35 7.88
C MET A 387 9.67 1.68 9.38
N SER A 388 8.56 1.57 10.11
CA SER A 388 8.50 1.64 11.59
C SER A 388 8.02 0.33 12.26
N LYS A 389 8.51 -0.80 11.76
CA LYS A 389 8.26 -2.15 12.26
C LYS A 389 9.36 -2.63 13.21
N HIS A 390 8.92 -2.99 14.40
CA HIS A 390 9.69 -3.69 15.43
C HIS A 390 9.08 -5.07 15.69
N PHE A 391 9.71 -5.85 16.56
CA PHE A 391 9.24 -7.19 16.92
C PHE A 391 7.81 -7.17 17.48
N ARG A 392 7.39 -6.11 18.21
CA ARG A 392 6.00 -5.92 18.66
C ARG A 392 4.95 -5.97 17.54
N ASN A 393 5.33 -5.69 16.29
CA ASN A 393 4.42 -5.75 15.16
C ASN A 393 4.20 -7.17 14.62
N TYR A 394 5.12 -8.09 14.92
CA TYR A 394 5.10 -9.46 14.37
C TYR A 394 4.73 -10.51 15.41
N PHE A 395 5.04 -10.27 16.69
CA PHE A 395 4.87 -11.26 17.76
C PHE A 395 3.81 -10.85 18.79
N ASN A 396 3.18 -11.86 19.37
CA ASN A 396 2.25 -11.70 20.48
C ASN A 396 3.01 -11.73 21.81
N PHE A 397 3.33 -10.54 22.33
CA PHE A 397 4.05 -10.38 23.61
C PHE A 397 3.23 -10.75 24.85
N SER A 398 1.94 -11.08 24.71
CA SER A 398 1.19 -11.70 25.80
C SER A 398 1.53 -13.19 25.97
N HIS A 399 2.22 -13.81 25.00
CA HIS A 399 2.65 -15.20 25.09
C HIS A 399 3.94 -15.31 25.95
N PRO A 400 3.98 -16.14 27.01
CA PRO A 400 5.11 -16.21 27.93
C PRO A 400 6.47 -16.47 27.26
N LEU A 401 6.54 -17.44 26.34
CA LEU A 401 7.78 -17.75 25.62
C LEU A 401 8.30 -16.57 24.77
N ILE A 402 7.42 -15.75 24.21
CA ILE A 402 7.81 -14.57 23.43
C ILE A 402 8.33 -13.48 24.36
N ALA A 403 7.57 -13.15 25.41
CA ALA A 403 7.95 -12.12 26.37
C ALA A 403 9.28 -12.41 27.10
N GLN A 404 9.60 -13.69 27.30
CA GLN A 404 10.82 -14.11 27.98
C GLN A 404 12.08 -14.03 27.08
N HIS A 405 11.95 -14.22 25.76
CA HIS A 405 13.10 -14.39 24.86
C HIS A 405 13.29 -13.25 23.86
N LEU A 406 12.25 -12.48 23.59
CA LEU A 406 12.25 -11.41 22.60
C LEU A 406 12.05 -10.04 23.26
N ASP A 407 12.65 -9.02 22.68
CA ASP A 407 12.44 -7.62 23.06
C ASP A 407 11.43 -6.99 22.08
N PRO A 408 10.32 -6.37 22.56
CA PRO A 408 9.35 -5.72 21.68
C PRO A 408 9.91 -4.55 20.87
N ASP A 409 11.02 -3.95 21.31
CA ASP A 409 11.68 -2.81 20.66
C ASP A 409 12.81 -3.22 19.71
N GLU A 410 13.08 -4.53 19.59
CA GLU A 410 14.05 -5.03 18.62
C GLU A 410 13.61 -4.70 17.19
N CYS A 411 14.56 -4.17 16.41
CA CYS A 411 14.32 -3.74 15.05
C CYS A 411 14.04 -4.94 14.14
N ALA A 412 13.00 -4.85 13.32
CA ALA A 412 12.78 -5.83 12.27
C ALA A 412 13.62 -5.48 11.02
N TRP A 413 13.78 -6.46 10.13
CA TRP A 413 14.45 -6.28 8.85
C TRP A 413 13.58 -6.79 7.71
N ALA A 414 13.89 -6.31 6.50
CA ALA A 414 13.13 -6.60 5.31
C ALA A 414 13.60 -7.91 4.65
N TYR A 415 12.66 -8.83 4.46
CA TYR A 415 12.87 -9.93 3.51
C TYR A 415 12.49 -9.48 2.10
N GLY A 416 13.21 -9.99 1.11
CA GLY A 416 12.83 -9.94 -0.31
C GLY A 416 13.87 -9.29 -1.21
N MET A 417 14.86 -8.63 -0.60
CA MET A 417 16.16 -8.42 -1.20
C MET A 417 17.18 -8.52 -0.08
N ASN A 418 18.02 -9.55 -0.14
CA ASN A 418 18.95 -9.88 0.94
C ASN A 418 20.25 -10.39 0.34
N VAL A 419 21.38 -9.93 0.86
CA VAL A 419 22.70 -10.50 0.54
C VAL A 419 23.09 -11.45 1.65
N PHE A 420 23.39 -12.70 1.32
CA PHE A 420 23.73 -13.73 2.29
C PHE A 420 25.17 -14.21 2.11
N ASP A 421 25.98 -14.16 3.17
CA ASP A 421 27.25 -14.89 3.23
C ASP A 421 26.98 -16.33 3.70
N LEU A 422 27.00 -17.25 2.74
CA LEU A 422 26.71 -18.67 2.96
C LEU A 422 27.85 -19.38 3.69
N ARG A 423 29.09 -18.90 3.62
CA ARG A 423 30.21 -19.49 4.39
C ARG A 423 29.97 -19.28 5.87
N VAL A 424 29.62 -18.06 6.27
CA VAL A 424 29.29 -17.76 7.66
C VAL A 424 28.02 -18.51 8.05
N TRP A 425 26.98 -18.48 7.23
CA TRP A 425 25.70 -19.15 7.54
C TRP A 425 25.88 -20.63 7.88
N ARG A 426 26.67 -21.38 7.10
CA ARG A 426 26.94 -22.81 7.35
C ARG A 426 27.53 -23.11 8.73
N SER A 427 28.18 -22.14 9.38
CA SER A 427 28.76 -22.28 10.73
C SER A 427 27.81 -21.88 11.87
N THR A 428 26.57 -21.49 11.56
CA THR A 428 25.58 -21.02 12.54
C THR A 428 24.48 -22.06 12.81
N ASN A 429 23.70 -21.83 13.87
CA ASN A 429 22.51 -22.61 14.22
C ASN A 429 21.19 -21.94 13.74
N ILE A 430 21.25 -21.05 12.73
CA ILE A 430 20.10 -20.28 12.24
C ILE A 430 18.95 -21.21 11.82
N ARG A 431 19.25 -22.25 11.03
CA ARG A 431 18.24 -23.21 10.55
C ARG A 431 17.57 -23.95 11.71
N ASP A 432 18.36 -24.44 12.65
CA ASP A 432 17.84 -25.23 13.78
C ASP A 432 17.00 -24.35 14.72
N THR A 433 17.42 -23.09 14.91
CA THR A 433 16.65 -22.08 15.63
C THR A 433 15.32 -21.79 14.93
N TYR A 434 15.33 -21.60 13.61
CA TYR A 434 14.13 -21.40 12.80
C TYR A 434 13.14 -22.56 12.97
N HIS A 435 13.61 -23.81 12.87
CA HIS A 435 12.77 -24.99 13.05
C HIS A 435 12.22 -25.12 14.46
N THR A 436 13.04 -24.86 15.47
CA THR A 436 12.61 -24.91 16.88
C THR A 436 11.47 -23.95 17.14
N TRP A 437 11.63 -22.69 16.75
CA TRP A 437 10.60 -21.66 16.94
C TRP A 437 9.34 -21.94 16.14
N LEU A 438 9.46 -22.42 14.90
CA LEU A 438 8.30 -22.83 14.12
C LEU A 438 7.54 -23.97 14.81
N LYS A 439 8.24 -25.00 15.30
CA LYS A 439 7.65 -26.13 16.04
C LYS A 439 6.95 -25.65 17.32
N GLU A 440 7.56 -24.77 18.09
CA GLU A 440 6.95 -24.22 19.31
C GLU A 440 5.69 -23.42 19.01
N ASN A 441 5.70 -22.59 17.98
CA ASN A 441 4.50 -21.85 17.59
C ASN A 441 3.37 -22.78 17.12
N LEU A 442 3.70 -23.86 16.39
CA LEU A 442 2.73 -24.90 16.00
C LEU A 442 2.14 -25.61 17.21
N LYS A 443 2.96 -26.00 18.21
CA LYS A 443 2.48 -26.59 19.47
C LYS A 443 1.55 -25.63 20.23
N SER A 444 1.81 -24.33 20.14
CA SER A 444 0.98 -23.27 20.74
C SER A 444 -0.32 -22.96 19.97
N ASN A 445 -0.66 -23.73 18.93
CA ASN A 445 -1.78 -23.46 18.02
C ASN A 445 -1.72 -22.05 17.39
N MET A 446 -0.53 -21.63 16.95
CA MET A 446 -0.29 -20.36 16.27
C MET A 446 -0.63 -19.11 17.09
N THR A 447 -0.34 -19.16 18.39
CA THR A 447 -0.62 -18.04 19.32
C THR A 447 0.55 -17.09 19.50
N MET A 448 1.79 -17.51 19.18
CA MET A 448 2.98 -16.66 19.29
C MET A 448 3.07 -15.63 18.16
N TRP A 449 2.74 -16.03 16.93
CA TRP A 449 2.53 -15.15 15.77
C TRP A 449 1.64 -15.87 14.77
N LYS A 450 1.04 -15.14 13.84
CA LYS A 450 0.32 -15.74 12.71
C LYS A 450 1.32 -16.23 11.66
N LEU A 451 1.10 -17.44 11.14
CA LEU A 451 2.01 -18.13 10.20
C LEU A 451 2.53 -17.20 9.08
N GLY A 452 3.73 -17.52 8.61
CA GLY A 452 4.52 -16.75 7.66
C GLY A 452 6.00 -17.05 7.85
N THR A 453 6.83 -16.69 6.88
CA THR A 453 8.27 -17.02 6.89
C THR A 453 9.13 -15.99 7.59
N LEU A 454 8.70 -14.72 7.60
CA LEU A 454 9.46 -13.62 8.19
C LEU A 454 9.56 -13.72 9.72
N PRO A 455 8.49 -13.90 10.52
CA PRO A 455 8.63 -13.95 11.97
C PRO A 455 9.63 -15.00 12.50
N PRO A 456 9.59 -16.29 12.07
CA PRO A 456 10.61 -17.24 12.51
C PRO A 456 12.01 -16.89 11.97
N ALA A 457 12.13 -16.21 10.82
CA ALA A 457 13.40 -15.70 10.33
C ALA A 457 13.94 -14.52 11.16
N LEU A 458 13.09 -13.60 11.62
CA LEU A 458 13.50 -12.51 12.52
C LEU A 458 14.15 -13.07 13.79
N ILE A 459 13.57 -14.12 14.37
CA ILE A 459 14.14 -14.79 15.54
C ILE A 459 15.43 -15.53 15.18
N ALA A 460 15.41 -16.33 14.12
CA ALA A 460 16.55 -17.18 13.75
C ALA A 460 17.79 -16.38 13.37
N PHE A 461 17.61 -15.24 12.70
CA PHE A 461 18.71 -14.36 12.30
C PHE A 461 19.07 -13.30 13.34
N LYS A 462 18.47 -13.34 14.53
CA LYS A 462 18.82 -12.42 15.62
C LYS A 462 20.33 -12.48 15.90
N GLY A 463 20.99 -11.32 15.86
CA GLY A 463 22.44 -11.22 16.01
C GLY A 463 23.27 -11.61 14.77
N HIS A 464 22.62 -12.01 13.67
CA HIS A 464 23.24 -12.41 12.40
C HIS A 464 22.92 -11.45 11.23
N ILE A 465 22.32 -10.30 11.50
CA ILE A 465 22.01 -9.26 10.52
C ILE A 465 23.06 -8.15 10.53
N HIS A 466 23.45 -7.71 9.34
CA HIS A 466 24.14 -6.45 9.09
C HIS A 466 23.18 -5.48 8.38
N PRO A 467 22.80 -4.36 8.99
CA PRO A 467 21.95 -3.36 8.33
C PRO A 467 22.66 -2.78 7.10
N ILE A 468 22.00 -2.80 5.94
CA ILE A 468 22.48 -2.10 4.72
C ILE A 468 21.65 -0.84 4.47
N ASP A 469 22.19 0.05 3.64
CA ASP A 469 21.56 1.33 3.32
C ASP A 469 20.13 1.16 2.73
N PRO A 470 19.12 1.90 3.22
CA PRO A 470 17.74 1.78 2.73
C PRO A 470 17.55 2.02 1.23
N SER A 471 18.46 2.75 0.56
CA SER A 471 18.41 2.95 -0.89
C SER A 471 18.57 1.65 -1.70
N TRP A 472 19.11 0.59 -1.07
CA TRP A 472 19.21 -0.73 -1.70
C TRP A 472 17.84 -1.39 -1.87
N HIS A 473 16.92 -1.26 -0.91
CA HIS A 473 15.64 -1.98 -0.88
C HIS A 473 14.49 -1.08 -0.44
N MET A 474 13.75 -0.54 -1.41
CA MET A 474 12.53 0.21 -1.14
C MET A 474 11.31 -0.72 -1.06
N LEU A 475 10.59 -0.63 0.05
CA LEU A 475 9.41 -1.42 0.35
C LEU A 475 8.14 -0.58 0.20
N GLY A 476 6.99 -1.24 0.30
CA GLY A 476 5.68 -0.62 0.48
C GLY A 476 4.81 -0.55 -0.78
N LEU A 477 5.35 -0.93 -1.94
CA LEU A 477 4.68 -0.64 -3.22
C LEU A 477 3.42 -1.49 -3.45
N GLY A 478 3.26 -2.59 -2.70
CA GLY A 478 2.05 -3.43 -2.73
C GLY A 478 1.04 -3.09 -1.64
N TYR A 479 1.25 -2.00 -0.89
CA TYR A 479 0.42 -1.64 0.24
C TYR A 479 -0.17 -0.23 0.17
N GLN A 480 0.62 0.75 -0.30
CA GLN A 480 0.24 2.16 -0.26
C GLN A 480 0.02 2.74 -1.65
N ASN A 481 -1.08 3.47 -1.82
CA ASN A 481 -1.37 4.20 -3.06
C ASN A 481 -0.67 5.57 -3.11
N LYS A 482 -0.18 6.08 -1.98
CA LYS A 482 0.48 7.40 -1.90
C LYS A 482 1.97 7.19 -1.66
N THR A 483 2.66 6.69 -2.68
CA THR A 483 4.10 6.51 -2.64
C THR A 483 4.78 7.65 -3.40
N ASP A 484 5.87 8.20 -2.84
CA ASP A 484 6.69 9.16 -3.56
C ASP A 484 7.40 8.48 -4.75
N VAL A 485 7.03 8.91 -5.95
CA VAL A 485 7.53 8.35 -7.21
C VAL A 485 9.02 8.67 -7.41
N GLU A 486 9.52 9.79 -6.87
CA GLU A 486 10.96 10.12 -6.99
C GLU A 486 11.81 9.18 -6.15
N SER A 487 11.40 8.87 -4.92
CA SER A 487 12.01 7.82 -4.11
C SER A 487 11.99 6.46 -4.83
N VAL A 488 10.87 6.11 -5.48
CA VAL A 488 10.76 4.87 -6.27
C VAL A 488 11.80 4.85 -7.40
N LYS A 489 11.98 5.95 -8.14
CA LYS A 489 12.99 6.03 -9.23
C LYS A 489 14.43 5.91 -8.71
N GLN A 490 14.69 6.37 -7.49
CA GLN A 490 16.04 6.41 -6.93
C GLN A 490 16.48 5.09 -6.30
N ALA A 491 15.55 4.26 -5.81
CA ALA A 491 15.87 2.99 -5.17
C ALA A 491 16.52 1.98 -6.12
N ALA A 492 17.49 1.22 -5.63
CA ALA A 492 18.16 0.16 -6.40
C ALA A 492 17.23 -1.03 -6.68
N VAL A 493 16.48 -1.46 -5.67
CA VAL A 493 15.43 -2.48 -5.79
C VAL A 493 14.14 -1.95 -5.19
N ILE A 494 13.06 -1.98 -5.99
CA ILE A 494 11.71 -1.64 -5.52
C ILE A 494 10.91 -2.92 -5.31
N HIS A 495 10.15 -2.97 -4.22
CA HIS A 495 9.45 -4.17 -3.78
C HIS A 495 7.95 -3.89 -3.66
N TYR A 496 7.16 -4.63 -4.44
CA TYR A 496 5.70 -4.63 -4.37
C TYR A 496 5.18 -5.54 -3.26
N ASN A 497 5.85 -5.57 -2.09
CA ASN A 497 5.41 -6.32 -0.93
C ASN A 497 4.01 -5.86 -0.51
N GLY A 498 3.14 -6.81 -0.22
CA GLY A 498 1.71 -6.57 0.04
C GLY A 498 0.77 -7.27 -0.93
N GLN A 499 -0.46 -6.78 -1.04
CA GLN A 499 -1.53 -7.42 -1.83
C GLN A 499 -1.66 -6.82 -3.23
N SER A 500 -1.32 -5.54 -3.41
CA SER A 500 -1.48 -4.80 -4.67
C SER A 500 -0.30 -5.05 -5.60
N LYS A 501 -0.24 -6.24 -6.21
CA LYS A 501 0.82 -6.62 -7.16
C LYS A 501 0.65 -5.91 -8.51
N PRO A 502 1.75 -5.60 -9.22
CA PRO A 502 1.69 -4.85 -10.47
C PRO A 502 1.00 -5.61 -11.61
N TRP A 503 1.00 -6.95 -11.55
CA TRP A 503 0.31 -7.82 -12.50
C TRP A 503 -1.17 -8.10 -12.15
N LEU A 504 -1.70 -7.47 -11.10
CA LEU A 504 -3.09 -7.59 -10.69
C LEU A 504 -3.84 -6.28 -10.97
N GLN A 505 -5.14 -6.37 -11.24
CA GLN A 505 -6.01 -5.21 -11.43
C GLN A 505 -6.04 -4.29 -10.20
N ILE A 506 -5.90 -4.86 -8.99
CA ILE A 506 -5.82 -4.13 -7.72
C ILE A 506 -4.45 -3.47 -7.45
N GLY A 507 -3.49 -3.63 -8.36
CA GLY A 507 -2.19 -2.96 -8.31
C GLY A 507 -2.31 -1.47 -8.60
N PHE A 508 -1.48 -0.64 -7.98
CA PHE A 508 -1.55 0.80 -8.14
C PHE A 508 -1.06 1.25 -9.52
N GLU A 509 -1.92 1.96 -10.27
CA GLU A 509 -1.68 2.32 -11.67
C GLU A 509 -0.41 3.16 -11.86
N HIS A 510 -0.14 4.12 -10.98
CA HIS A 510 1.03 4.98 -11.06
C HIS A 510 2.35 4.23 -10.79
N LEU A 511 2.32 3.05 -10.14
CA LEU A 511 3.51 2.23 -9.87
C LEU A 511 3.68 1.09 -10.88
N ARG A 512 2.63 0.74 -11.63
CA ARG A 512 2.64 -0.36 -12.61
C ARG A 512 3.69 -0.17 -13.73
N PRO A 513 3.94 1.04 -14.28
CA PRO A 513 4.94 1.25 -15.33
C PRO A 513 6.36 0.82 -14.98
N PHE A 514 6.75 0.88 -13.71
CA PHE A 514 8.08 0.44 -13.26
C PHE A 514 8.28 -1.07 -13.44
N TRP A 515 7.20 -1.85 -13.40
CA TRP A 515 7.22 -3.29 -13.61
C TRP A 515 6.96 -3.67 -15.07
N THR A 516 5.95 -3.07 -15.71
CA THR A 516 5.53 -3.44 -17.07
C THR A 516 6.56 -3.12 -18.15
N LYS A 517 7.47 -2.15 -17.92
CA LYS A 517 8.57 -1.83 -18.86
C LYS A 517 9.54 -3.01 -19.11
N TYR A 518 9.51 -4.04 -18.26
CA TYR A 518 10.32 -5.25 -18.42
C TYR A 518 9.57 -6.42 -19.08
N ILE A 519 8.29 -6.24 -19.40
CA ILE A 519 7.53 -7.24 -20.16
C ILE A 519 7.76 -7.02 -21.66
N ASN A 520 8.11 -8.09 -22.37
CA ASN A 520 8.17 -8.07 -23.82
C ASN A 520 6.79 -8.35 -24.42
N TYR A 521 6.01 -7.31 -24.68
CA TYR A 521 4.67 -7.42 -25.28
C TYR A 521 4.67 -7.94 -26.73
N SER A 522 5.81 -7.89 -27.42
CA SER A 522 5.97 -8.48 -28.74
C SER A 522 6.21 -10.00 -28.70
N ASN A 523 6.38 -10.60 -27.52
CA ASN A 523 6.49 -12.03 -27.38
C ASN A 523 5.15 -12.73 -27.65
N ASP A 524 5.17 -13.78 -28.47
CA ASP A 524 3.96 -14.50 -28.88
C ASP A 524 3.14 -15.05 -27.71
N PHE A 525 3.78 -15.54 -26.64
CA PHE A 525 3.06 -16.04 -25.48
C PHE A 525 2.42 -14.90 -24.69
N VAL A 526 3.11 -13.77 -24.54
CA VAL A 526 2.62 -12.59 -23.80
C VAL A 526 1.42 -11.97 -24.54
N SER A 527 1.57 -11.73 -25.84
CA SER A 527 0.53 -11.15 -26.69
C SER A 527 -0.71 -12.03 -26.77
N ASN A 528 -0.55 -13.31 -27.11
CA ASN A 528 -1.70 -14.21 -27.28
C ASN A 528 -2.41 -14.59 -25.97
N CYS A 529 -1.74 -14.44 -24.82
CA CYS A 529 -2.37 -14.64 -23.52
C CYS A 529 -2.92 -13.33 -22.92
N HIS A 530 -2.90 -12.22 -23.67
CA HIS A 530 -3.48 -10.94 -23.25
C HIS A 530 -2.96 -10.50 -21.87
N ILE A 531 -1.65 -10.59 -21.67
CA ILE A 531 -1.01 -10.23 -20.40
C ILE A 531 -1.19 -8.74 -20.17
N LEU A 532 -2.04 -8.40 -19.20
CA LEU A 532 -2.37 -7.02 -18.82
C LEU A 532 -3.06 -6.20 -19.91
N ASP A 533 -3.60 -6.83 -20.95
CA ASP A 533 -4.57 -6.20 -21.84
C ASP A 533 -5.89 -6.05 -21.07
N SER A 534 -6.39 -4.82 -21.01
CA SER A 534 -7.68 -4.46 -20.42
C SER A 534 -8.78 -4.45 -21.46
#